data_AF-A0A0G1IUX5-F1
#
_entry.id   AF-A0A0G1IUX5-F1
#
_cell.length_a   1.000
_cell.length_b   1.000
_cell.length_c   1.000
_cell.angle_alpha   90.00
_cell.angle_beta   90.00
_cell.angle_gamma   90.00
#
_symmetry.space_group_name_H-M   'P 1'
#
loop_
_entity.id
_entity.type
_entity.pdbx_description
1 polymer ?
#
loop_
_entity_poly.entity_id
_entity_poly.type
_entity_poly.pdbx_seq_one_letter_code
_entity_poly.pdbx_strand_id
1 'polypeptide(L)'
;MNNQQTDIFGNKKFVVPKTEGIKYAGSKLKILPYIVQLIGELDGIKNALDGFSGTTRVSQALAQLGYNTTASDISAWSEVFGVCYLKSEKEDTFYQEILDHLNSLKGYNGWYTEHYGAELDEGKKPFQAKNTRKLDAIRDEIDKLNLAWEDKCVILASLIYALDSVDSTLGHYVSYLAKWSSRSHNDLFLKLPKRFKAEGKHDVIRGDIFDTISKNEFDFAYFDPPYGSNNEKMPPSRVRYASYYHIWTTIINNDKPELFGKVNRRVDTRDLVSASIFEEFRKNEKGSFIAMEALRKLIRQTKSRYILLSYSSGGRATKQELNDIIFESGKLLKAVEINYKVNVMGGMRWTNEWINSDNKHHEYLFLMKKDK
;
A
#
# COMPACT_ATOMS: atom_id res chain seq x y z
N MET A 1 18.38 -16.29 -8.71
CA MET A 1 19.31 -15.93 -9.82
C MET A 1 18.92 -14.53 -10.27
N ASN A 2 19.78 -13.53 -10.08
CA ASN A 2 19.46 -12.16 -10.47
C ASN A 2 19.47 -12.06 -12.00
N ASN A 3 18.36 -11.65 -12.62
CA ASN A 3 18.28 -11.27 -14.02
C ASN A 3 19.09 -9.98 -14.27
N GLN A 4 20.42 -10.12 -14.30
CA GLN A 4 21.36 -9.03 -14.51
C GLN A 4 21.65 -8.90 -16.01
N GLN A 5 21.15 -7.84 -16.63
CA GLN A 5 21.67 -7.39 -17.91
C GLN A 5 22.57 -6.19 -17.64
N THR A 6 23.75 -6.14 -18.24
CA THR A 6 24.58 -4.94 -18.24
C THR A 6 24.28 -4.13 -19.49
N ASP A 7 24.11 -2.81 -19.35
CA ASP A 7 24.04 -1.94 -20.53
C ASP A 7 25.42 -1.81 -21.20
N ILE A 8 25.47 -1.12 -22.34
CA ILE A 8 26.71 -0.89 -23.11
C ILE A 8 27.78 -0.08 -22.33
N PHE A 9 27.42 0.50 -21.18
CA PHE A 9 28.31 1.25 -20.29
C PHE A 9 28.70 0.44 -19.04
N GLY A 10 28.28 -0.82 -18.94
CA GLY A 10 28.57 -1.68 -17.79
C GLY A 10 27.67 -1.43 -16.57
N ASN A 11 26.61 -0.62 -16.69
CA ASN A 11 25.66 -0.43 -15.59
C ASN A 11 24.76 -1.65 -15.45
N LYS A 12 24.54 -2.08 -14.19
CA LYS A 12 23.56 -3.12 -13.87
C LYS A 12 22.16 -2.62 -14.23
N LYS A 13 21.54 -3.22 -15.23
CA LYS A 13 20.15 -3.00 -15.60
C LYS A 13 19.28 -4.01 -14.88
N PHE A 14 18.45 -3.53 -13.97
CA PHE A 14 17.51 -4.36 -13.24
C PHE A 14 16.17 -4.39 -13.97
N VAL A 15 15.69 -5.60 -14.27
CA VAL A 15 14.35 -5.80 -14.82
C VAL A 15 13.35 -5.65 -13.68
N VAL A 16 12.51 -4.62 -13.74
CA VAL A 16 11.45 -4.38 -12.74
C VAL A 16 10.31 -5.38 -12.99
N PRO A 17 9.99 -6.25 -12.02
CA PRO A 17 8.90 -7.20 -12.19
C PRO A 17 7.56 -6.49 -12.39
N LYS A 18 6.63 -7.13 -13.11
CA LYS A 18 5.25 -6.65 -13.19
C LYS A 18 4.57 -6.87 -11.84
N THR A 19 3.83 -5.87 -11.39
CA THR A 19 3.09 -5.89 -10.12
C THR A 19 1.68 -5.35 -10.31
N GLU A 20 0.76 -5.87 -9.51
CA GLU A 20 -0.63 -5.46 -9.49
C GLU A 20 -1.00 -4.79 -8.16
N GLY A 21 -2.03 -3.95 -8.19
CA GLY A 21 -2.52 -3.23 -7.03
C GLY A 21 -3.67 -2.31 -7.45
N ILE A 22 -4.61 -2.08 -6.55
CA ILE A 22 -5.76 -1.19 -6.76
C ILE A 22 -5.37 0.29 -6.75
N LYS A 23 -6.32 1.17 -7.07
CA LYS A 23 -6.17 2.60 -6.78
C LYS A 23 -5.84 2.81 -5.31
N TYR A 24 -4.68 3.42 -5.08
CA TYR A 24 -4.07 3.52 -3.76
C TYR A 24 -3.26 4.83 -3.65
N ALA A 25 -3.58 5.63 -2.65
CA ALA A 25 -2.87 6.85 -2.31
C ALA A 25 -1.50 6.46 -1.78
N GLY A 26 -0.46 6.96 -2.44
CA GLY A 26 0.93 6.54 -2.16
C GLY A 26 1.35 5.27 -2.88
N SER A 27 0.64 4.81 -3.93
CA SER A 27 1.08 3.66 -4.74
C SER A 27 2.48 3.88 -5.32
N LYS A 28 3.40 2.94 -5.03
CA LYS A 28 4.81 3.02 -5.43
C LYS A 28 5.12 2.54 -6.84
N LEU A 29 4.11 2.32 -7.68
CA LEU A 29 4.32 1.86 -9.06
C LEU A 29 5.37 2.69 -9.82
N LYS A 30 5.34 4.01 -9.69
CA LYS A 30 6.27 4.90 -10.40
C LYS A 30 7.68 4.91 -9.82
N ILE A 31 7.85 4.63 -8.52
CA ILE A 31 9.16 4.62 -7.87
C ILE A 31 9.77 3.22 -7.73
N LEU A 32 8.98 2.17 -8.00
CA LEU A 32 9.41 0.78 -7.93
C LEU A 32 10.71 0.52 -8.69
N PRO A 33 10.96 1.09 -9.89
CA PRO A 33 12.25 0.93 -10.57
C PRO A 33 13.45 1.41 -9.75
N TYR A 34 13.30 2.52 -9.02
CA TYR A 34 14.36 3.09 -8.19
C TYR A 34 14.59 2.24 -6.93
N ILE A 35 13.53 1.72 -6.32
CA ILE A 35 13.63 0.79 -5.18
C ILE A 35 14.38 -0.47 -5.59
N VAL A 36 13.99 -1.08 -6.72
CA VAL A 36 14.61 -2.29 -7.27
C VAL A 36 16.08 -2.04 -7.62
N GLN A 37 16.40 -0.89 -8.21
CA GLN A 37 17.78 -0.53 -8.50
C GLN A 37 18.61 -0.40 -7.21
N LEU A 38 18.12 0.33 -6.21
CA LEU A 38 18.85 0.59 -4.98
C LEU A 38 19.13 -0.69 -4.18
N ILE A 39 18.15 -1.60 -4.06
CA ILE A 39 18.37 -2.88 -3.38
C ILE A 39 19.27 -3.82 -4.21
N GLY A 40 19.17 -3.78 -5.54
CA GLY A 40 19.98 -4.62 -6.43
C GLY A 40 21.47 -4.24 -6.49
N GLU A 41 21.81 -3.02 -6.07
CA GLU A 41 23.20 -2.56 -5.90
C GLU A 41 23.82 -3.01 -4.57
N LEU A 42 23.03 -3.55 -3.64
CA LEU A 42 23.50 -4.05 -2.35
C LEU A 42 23.86 -5.52 -2.43
N ASP A 43 24.98 -5.88 -1.81
CA ASP A 43 25.42 -7.27 -1.70
C ASP A 43 24.94 -7.91 -0.39
N GLY A 44 24.69 -9.22 -0.44
CA GLY A 44 24.37 -10.03 0.74
C GLY A 44 22.96 -9.83 1.29
N ILE A 45 22.03 -9.29 0.50
CA ILE A 45 20.61 -9.19 0.88
C ILE A 45 19.90 -10.50 0.58
N LYS A 46 19.29 -11.10 1.61
CA LYS A 46 18.43 -12.28 1.47
C LYS A 46 17.04 -12.05 2.02
N ASN A 47 16.94 -11.49 3.22
CA ASN A 47 15.67 -11.22 3.90
C ASN A 47 15.34 -9.72 3.79
N ALA A 48 14.19 -9.41 3.18
CA ALA A 48 13.75 -8.05 2.91
C ALA A 48 12.37 -7.79 3.54
N LEU A 49 12.25 -6.69 4.27
CA LEU A 49 11.00 -6.20 4.84
C LEU A 49 10.42 -5.09 3.95
N ASP A 50 9.14 -5.20 3.64
CA ASP A 50 8.27 -4.10 3.19
C ASP A 50 7.37 -3.69 4.36
N GLY A 51 7.77 -2.67 5.12
CA GLY A 51 7.21 -2.37 6.44
C GLY A 51 5.87 -1.63 6.44
N PHE A 52 5.42 -1.15 5.27
CA PHE A 52 4.14 -0.47 5.07
C PHE A 52 3.60 -0.89 3.70
N SER A 53 3.36 -2.19 3.58
CA SER A 53 3.27 -2.85 2.26
C SER A 53 2.08 -2.40 1.43
N GLY A 54 1.01 -1.89 2.04
CA GLY A 54 -0.16 -1.39 1.33
C GLY A 54 -0.69 -2.42 0.35
N THR A 55 -0.80 -2.06 -0.94
CA THR A 55 -1.25 -2.99 -2.01
C THR A 55 -0.15 -3.94 -2.51
N THR A 56 0.93 -4.05 -1.76
CA THR A 56 2.04 -5.02 -1.89
C THR A 56 2.88 -4.92 -3.16
N ARG A 57 2.88 -3.78 -3.88
CA ARG A 57 3.71 -3.62 -5.08
C ARG A 57 5.20 -3.83 -4.81
N VAL A 58 5.75 -3.31 -3.71
CA VAL A 58 7.16 -3.50 -3.37
C VAL A 58 7.40 -4.96 -2.96
N SER A 59 6.58 -5.49 -2.06
CA SER A 59 6.60 -6.91 -1.67
C SER A 59 6.57 -7.88 -2.86
N GLN A 60 5.66 -7.68 -3.83
CA GLN A 60 5.55 -8.49 -5.04
C GLN A 60 6.83 -8.46 -5.88
N ALA A 61 7.44 -7.28 -6.03
CA ALA A 61 8.69 -7.14 -6.78
C ALA A 61 9.85 -7.83 -6.07
N LEU A 62 9.97 -7.66 -4.74
CA LEU A 62 11.02 -8.28 -3.95
C LEU A 62 10.93 -9.82 -4.02
N ALA A 63 9.73 -10.38 -3.90
CA ALA A 63 9.53 -11.82 -4.02
C ALA A 63 9.89 -12.36 -5.40
N GLN A 64 9.46 -11.68 -6.48
CA GLN A 64 9.81 -12.05 -7.86
C GLN A 64 11.31 -11.93 -8.18
N LEU A 65 12.04 -11.08 -7.45
CA LEU A 65 13.50 -10.95 -7.56
C LEU A 65 14.25 -12.01 -6.73
N GLY A 66 13.54 -12.87 -5.98
CA GLY A 66 14.10 -13.98 -5.22
C GLY A 66 14.51 -13.64 -3.79
N TYR A 67 14.04 -12.52 -3.23
CA TYR A 67 14.25 -12.20 -1.82
C TYR A 67 13.23 -12.91 -0.94
N ASN A 68 13.67 -13.41 0.22
CA ASN A 68 12.75 -13.80 1.30
C ASN A 68 12.04 -12.54 1.79
N THR A 69 10.76 -12.41 1.46
CA THR A 69 10.04 -11.14 1.58
C THR A 69 9.02 -11.23 2.70
N THR A 70 9.09 -10.28 3.64
CA THR A 70 8.06 -10.05 4.65
C THR A 70 7.27 -8.81 4.28
N ALA A 71 5.97 -8.97 4.03
CA ALA A 71 5.03 -7.86 3.85
C ALA A 71 4.38 -7.54 5.21
N SER A 72 4.49 -6.29 5.67
CA SER A 72 3.90 -5.84 6.94
C SER A 72 2.99 -4.64 6.72
N ASP A 73 1.82 -4.66 7.33
CA ASP A 73 0.89 -3.51 7.37
C ASP A 73 -0.13 -3.73 8.49
N ILE A 74 -0.77 -2.67 8.97
CA ILE A 74 -1.85 -2.79 9.97
C ILE A 74 -3.18 -3.23 9.33
N SER A 75 -3.31 -3.04 8.02
CA SER A 75 -4.58 -3.13 7.30
C SER A 75 -4.92 -4.54 6.86
N ALA A 76 -6.16 -4.97 7.09
CA ALA A 76 -6.67 -6.28 6.65
C ALA A 76 -6.57 -6.48 5.12
N TRP A 77 -6.80 -5.42 4.35
CA TRP A 77 -6.72 -5.49 2.89
C TRP A 77 -5.28 -5.62 2.38
N SER A 78 -4.30 -5.12 3.12
CA SER A 78 -2.89 -5.33 2.80
C SER A 78 -2.48 -6.78 3.05
N GLU A 79 -2.92 -7.37 4.16
CA GLU A 79 -2.77 -8.81 4.45
C GLU A 79 -3.37 -9.68 3.34
N VAL A 80 -4.60 -9.39 2.91
CA VAL A 80 -5.24 -10.14 1.81
C VAL A 80 -4.41 -10.10 0.52
N PHE A 81 -3.88 -8.93 0.13
CA PHE A 81 -2.99 -8.85 -1.04
C PHE A 81 -1.66 -9.56 -0.80
N GLY A 82 -1.06 -9.42 0.38
CA GLY A 82 0.19 -10.08 0.75
C GLY A 82 0.06 -11.59 0.66
N VAL A 83 -0.97 -12.16 1.28
CA VAL A 83 -1.24 -13.59 1.26
C VAL A 83 -1.56 -14.07 -0.16
N CYS A 84 -2.39 -13.32 -0.91
CA CYS A 84 -2.70 -13.63 -2.31
C CYS A 84 -1.44 -13.79 -3.16
N TYR A 85 -0.48 -12.85 -3.09
CA TYR A 85 0.68 -12.88 -3.98
C TYR A 85 1.87 -13.67 -3.44
N LEU A 86 2.03 -13.80 -2.13
CA LEU A 86 3.24 -14.37 -1.52
C LEU A 86 3.02 -15.77 -0.93
N LYS A 87 1.78 -16.15 -0.61
CA LYS A 87 1.47 -17.33 0.19
C LYS A 87 0.54 -18.33 -0.48
N SER A 88 -0.19 -17.93 -1.52
CA SER A 88 -1.12 -18.84 -2.20
C SER A 88 -0.35 -19.82 -3.11
N GLU A 89 -0.65 -21.12 -2.98
CA GLU A 89 0.14 -22.19 -3.61
C GLU A 89 -0.63 -23.00 -4.65
N LYS A 90 -1.98 -22.97 -4.63
CA LYS A 90 -2.76 -23.77 -5.58
C LYS A 90 -2.62 -23.22 -7.00
N GLU A 91 -2.90 -24.08 -7.97
CA GLU A 91 -2.89 -23.74 -9.39
C GLU A 91 -3.96 -22.71 -9.74
N ASP A 92 -3.69 -21.90 -10.77
CA ASP A 92 -4.62 -20.85 -11.23
C ASP A 92 -5.99 -21.42 -11.66
N THR A 93 -6.02 -22.66 -12.17
CA THR A 93 -7.27 -23.33 -12.57
C THR A 93 -8.24 -23.54 -11.41
N PHE A 94 -7.72 -23.90 -10.22
CA PHE A 94 -8.53 -24.07 -9.01
C PHE A 94 -9.27 -22.78 -8.65
N TYR A 95 -8.57 -21.64 -8.70
CA TYR A 95 -9.19 -20.35 -8.40
C TYR A 95 -10.14 -19.92 -9.53
N GLN A 96 -9.77 -20.15 -10.79
CA GLN A 96 -10.59 -19.76 -11.93
C GLN A 96 -11.99 -20.42 -11.89
N GLU A 97 -12.08 -21.70 -11.54
CA GLU A 97 -13.37 -22.40 -11.37
C GLU A 97 -14.26 -21.73 -10.31
N ILE A 98 -13.67 -21.32 -9.18
CA ILE A 98 -14.41 -20.59 -8.13
C ILE A 98 -14.86 -19.22 -8.64
N LEU A 99 -13.99 -18.49 -9.34
CA LEU A 99 -14.33 -17.17 -9.87
C LEU A 99 -15.45 -17.25 -10.91
N ASP A 100 -15.46 -18.28 -11.76
CA ASP A 100 -16.51 -18.50 -12.76
C ASP A 100 -17.85 -18.80 -12.08
N HIS A 101 -17.85 -19.61 -11.02
CA HIS A 101 -19.03 -19.82 -10.19
C HIS A 101 -19.56 -18.51 -9.60
N LEU A 102 -18.69 -17.72 -8.94
CA LEU A 102 -19.06 -16.44 -8.33
C LEU A 102 -19.57 -15.43 -9.37
N ASN A 103 -18.96 -15.41 -10.55
CA ASN A 103 -19.38 -14.59 -11.69
C ASN A 103 -20.73 -15.02 -12.27
N SER A 104 -21.18 -16.26 -12.06
CA SER A 104 -22.49 -16.74 -12.53
C SER A 104 -23.67 -16.41 -11.61
N LEU A 105 -23.40 -16.10 -10.33
CA LEU A 105 -24.44 -15.84 -9.32
C LEU A 105 -25.43 -14.72 -9.71
N LYS A 106 -26.72 -14.91 -9.42
CA LYS A 106 -27.69 -13.81 -9.49
C LYS A 106 -27.57 -12.93 -8.24
N GLY A 107 -27.37 -11.63 -8.42
CA GLY A 107 -27.32 -10.66 -7.32
C GLY A 107 -28.69 -10.44 -6.65
N TYR A 108 -28.68 -9.98 -5.41
CA TYR A 108 -29.87 -9.56 -4.66
C TYR A 108 -29.59 -8.33 -3.81
N ASN A 109 -30.64 -7.62 -3.37
CA ASN A 109 -30.47 -6.48 -2.46
C ASN A 109 -30.12 -6.97 -1.06
N GLY A 110 -28.88 -6.75 -0.63
CA GLY A 110 -28.44 -6.97 0.74
C GLY A 110 -27.84 -5.71 1.36
N TRP A 111 -27.01 -5.93 2.39
CA TRP A 111 -26.40 -4.86 3.19
C TRP A 111 -25.50 -3.95 2.35
N TYR A 112 -24.72 -4.50 1.42
CA TYR A 112 -23.85 -3.69 0.56
C TYR A 112 -24.68 -2.83 -0.40
N THR A 113 -25.76 -3.37 -0.96
CA THR A 113 -26.65 -2.60 -1.83
C THR A 113 -27.31 -1.45 -1.07
N GLU A 114 -27.80 -1.68 0.14
CA GLU A 114 -28.41 -0.65 0.98
C GLU A 114 -27.42 0.48 1.35
N HIS A 115 -26.21 0.12 1.76
CA HIS A 115 -25.28 1.09 2.32
C HIS A 115 -24.29 1.67 1.33
N TYR A 116 -23.95 0.96 0.26
CA TYR A 116 -22.96 1.37 -0.73
C TYR A 116 -23.45 1.39 -2.19
N GLY A 117 -24.69 0.97 -2.45
CA GLY A 117 -25.32 1.00 -3.78
C GLY A 117 -26.29 2.18 -3.97
N ALA A 118 -26.45 2.63 -5.22
CA ALA A 118 -27.55 3.50 -5.66
C ALA A 118 -27.95 3.20 -7.12
N GLU A 119 -29.24 3.39 -7.45
CA GLU A 119 -29.78 3.19 -8.81
C GLU A 119 -29.51 4.39 -9.72
N LEU A 120 -29.73 5.59 -9.19
CA LEU A 120 -29.53 6.86 -9.87
C LEU A 120 -28.33 7.59 -9.25
N ASP A 121 -27.94 8.72 -9.83
CA ASP A 121 -26.99 9.69 -9.24
C ASP A 121 -27.54 10.37 -7.96
N GLU A 122 -28.47 9.72 -7.27
CA GLU A 122 -29.14 10.22 -6.07
C GLU A 122 -28.45 9.65 -4.84
N GLY A 123 -27.62 10.49 -4.22
CA GLY A 123 -26.90 10.16 -2.99
C GLY A 123 -25.40 9.94 -3.20
N LYS A 124 -24.64 10.06 -2.11
CA LYS A 124 -23.18 9.85 -2.12
C LYS A 124 -22.90 8.36 -1.94
N LYS A 125 -22.86 7.60 -3.05
CA LYS A 125 -22.51 6.17 -3.04
C LYS A 125 -21.32 5.85 -3.93
N PRO A 126 -20.48 4.87 -3.55
CA PRO A 126 -19.31 4.48 -4.33
C PRO A 126 -19.64 3.58 -5.53
N PHE A 127 -20.79 2.89 -5.54
CA PHE A 127 -21.11 1.89 -6.57
C PHE A 127 -22.57 2.01 -7.03
N GLN A 128 -22.83 1.62 -8.28
CA GLN A 128 -24.19 1.41 -8.77
C GLN A 128 -24.81 0.16 -8.12
N ALA A 129 -26.12 0.18 -7.91
CA ALA A 129 -26.87 -0.89 -7.23
C ALA A 129 -26.68 -2.26 -7.91
N LYS A 130 -26.59 -2.31 -9.24
CA LYS A 130 -26.32 -3.55 -9.98
C LYS A 130 -25.02 -4.27 -9.51
N ASN A 131 -23.99 -3.50 -9.20
CA ASN A 131 -22.69 -4.05 -8.80
C ASN A 131 -22.68 -4.45 -7.32
N THR A 132 -23.40 -3.71 -6.47
CA THR A 132 -23.52 -4.06 -5.04
C THR A 132 -24.45 -5.25 -4.78
N ARG A 133 -25.49 -5.45 -5.61
CA ARG A 133 -26.30 -6.68 -5.56
C ARG A 133 -25.49 -7.94 -5.83
N LYS A 134 -24.58 -7.83 -6.81
CA LYS A 134 -23.65 -8.89 -7.16
C LYS A 134 -22.63 -9.10 -6.04
N LEU A 135 -22.13 -8.01 -5.43
CA LEU A 135 -21.28 -8.08 -4.24
C LEU A 135 -21.96 -8.79 -3.06
N ASP A 136 -23.23 -8.46 -2.75
CA ASP A 136 -24.00 -9.12 -1.69
C ASP A 136 -24.01 -10.65 -1.90
N ALA A 137 -24.39 -11.10 -3.11
CA ALA A 137 -24.40 -12.53 -3.43
C ALA A 137 -23.01 -13.18 -3.37
N ILE A 138 -21.98 -12.51 -3.90
CA ILE A 138 -20.62 -13.05 -3.93
C ILE A 138 -20.04 -13.18 -2.52
N ARG A 139 -20.24 -12.19 -1.63
CA ARG A 139 -19.71 -12.29 -0.28
C ARG A 139 -20.40 -13.37 0.54
N ASP A 140 -21.72 -13.49 0.45
CA ASP A 140 -22.40 -14.55 1.17
C ASP A 140 -22.02 -15.94 0.63
N GLU A 141 -21.69 -16.06 -0.66
CA GLU A 141 -21.16 -17.31 -1.23
C GLU A 141 -19.73 -17.63 -0.79
N ILE A 142 -18.83 -16.64 -0.79
CA ILE A 142 -17.43 -16.82 -0.35
C ILE A 142 -17.35 -17.38 1.08
N ASP A 143 -18.26 -16.98 1.97
CA ASP A 143 -18.29 -17.49 3.34
C ASP A 143 -18.80 -18.95 3.44
N LYS A 144 -19.62 -19.40 2.48
CA LYS A 144 -20.10 -20.80 2.40
C LYS A 144 -19.07 -21.76 1.81
N LEU A 145 -18.19 -21.27 0.93
CA LEU A 145 -17.15 -22.10 0.29
C LEU A 145 -16.12 -22.66 1.29
N ASN A 146 -16.04 -22.11 2.51
CA ASN A 146 -15.16 -22.56 3.59
C ASN A 146 -13.69 -22.79 3.14
N LEU A 147 -13.18 -21.85 2.33
CA LEU A 147 -11.82 -21.90 1.81
C LEU A 147 -10.79 -21.70 2.94
N ALA A 148 -9.63 -22.35 2.81
CA ALA A 148 -8.45 -22.00 3.60
C ALA A 148 -8.13 -20.51 3.43
N TRP A 149 -7.53 -19.89 4.44
CA TRP A 149 -7.31 -18.44 4.46
C TRP A 149 -6.53 -17.96 3.23
N GLU A 150 -5.47 -18.68 2.85
CA GLU A 150 -4.64 -18.38 1.70
C GLU A 150 -5.43 -18.36 0.40
N ASP A 151 -6.34 -19.33 0.24
CA ASP A 151 -7.20 -19.43 -0.93
C ASP A 151 -8.28 -18.36 -0.92
N LYS A 152 -8.88 -18.11 0.24
CA LYS A 152 -9.87 -17.05 0.45
C LYS A 152 -9.28 -15.68 0.10
N CYS A 153 -8.01 -15.43 0.42
CA CYS A 153 -7.32 -14.20 0.07
C CYS A 153 -7.21 -13.98 -1.44
N VAL A 154 -7.00 -15.03 -2.24
CA VAL A 154 -6.99 -14.90 -3.72
C VAL A 154 -8.36 -14.45 -4.23
N ILE A 155 -9.43 -15.08 -3.74
CA ILE A 155 -10.80 -14.75 -4.14
C ILE A 155 -11.21 -13.34 -3.67
N LEU A 156 -10.84 -12.97 -2.44
CA LEU A 156 -11.09 -11.62 -1.91
C LEU A 156 -10.30 -10.55 -2.67
N ALA A 157 -9.04 -10.83 -3.05
CA ALA A 157 -8.25 -9.93 -3.89
C ALA A 157 -8.93 -9.72 -5.26
N SER A 158 -9.39 -10.79 -5.92
CA SER A 158 -10.18 -10.70 -7.16
C SER A 158 -11.43 -9.84 -7.00
N LEU A 159 -12.16 -10.01 -5.90
CA LEU A 159 -13.36 -9.21 -5.62
C LEU A 159 -13.03 -7.73 -5.44
N ILE A 160 -11.97 -7.41 -4.71
CA ILE A 160 -11.51 -6.03 -4.52
C ILE A 160 -11.07 -5.40 -5.85
N TYR A 161 -10.35 -6.13 -6.70
CA TYR A 161 -9.99 -5.65 -8.05
C TYR A 161 -11.22 -5.40 -8.92
N ALA A 162 -12.20 -6.31 -8.89
CA ALA A 162 -13.45 -6.16 -9.63
C ALA A 162 -14.20 -4.90 -9.18
N LEU A 163 -14.31 -4.67 -7.87
CA LEU A 163 -14.95 -3.47 -7.32
C LEU A 163 -14.19 -2.19 -7.67
N ASP A 164 -12.86 -2.18 -7.54
CA ASP A 164 -12.02 -1.03 -7.90
C ASP A 164 -12.19 -0.61 -9.37
N SER A 165 -12.54 -1.57 -10.24
CA SER A 165 -12.78 -1.34 -11.66
C SER A 165 -14.17 -0.75 -11.98
N VAL A 166 -15.10 -0.76 -11.04
CA VAL A 166 -16.49 -0.30 -11.22
C VAL A 166 -16.93 0.76 -10.19
N ASP A 167 -16.00 1.35 -9.45
CA ASP A 167 -16.29 2.38 -8.46
C ASP A 167 -16.44 3.80 -9.07
N SER A 168 -17.11 4.67 -8.31
CA SER A 168 -17.31 6.10 -8.63
C SER A 168 -16.62 6.99 -7.60
N THR A 169 -15.31 6.80 -7.45
CA THR A 169 -14.48 7.53 -6.48
C THR A 169 -13.23 8.15 -7.11
N LEU A 170 -12.57 9.02 -6.36
CA LEU A 170 -11.25 9.59 -6.70
C LEU A 170 -10.07 8.65 -6.32
N GLY A 171 -10.35 7.39 -5.95
CA GLY A 171 -9.34 6.43 -5.49
C GLY A 171 -9.31 6.22 -3.97
N HIS A 172 -10.35 6.64 -3.27
CA HIS A 172 -10.56 6.41 -1.83
C HIS A 172 -12.05 6.51 -1.47
N TYR A 173 -12.44 6.03 -0.29
CA TYR A 173 -13.83 5.89 0.14
C TYR A 173 -14.30 6.90 1.20
N VAL A 174 -13.68 8.07 1.23
CA VAL A 174 -14.03 9.17 2.17
C VAL A 174 -14.81 10.30 1.49
N SER A 175 -14.84 10.29 0.15
CA SER A 175 -15.69 11.15 -0.69
C SER A 175 -15.92 10.49 -2.04
N TYR A 176 -17.08 10.75 -2.64
CA TYR A 176 -17.52 10.15 -3.90
C TYR A 176 -17.83 11.24 -4.93
N LEU A 177 -17.79 10.87 -6.20
CA LEU A 177 -18.13 11.77 -7.29
C LEU A 177 -19.62 12.14 -7.24
N ALA A 178 -19.95 13.34 -7.68
CA ALA A 178 -21.34 13.81 -7.75
C ALA A 178 -22.13 13.15 -8.89
N LYS A 179 -21.44 12.64 -9.91
CA LYS A 179 -21.99 11.89 -11.03
C LYS A 179 -21.24 10.59 -11.18
N TRP A 180 -21.90 9.56 -11.69
CA TRP A 180 -21.28 8.29 -12.02
C TRP A 180 -20.05 8.44 -12.91
N SER A 181 -18.96 7.78 -12.51
CA SER A 181 -17.78 7.64 -13.36
C SER A 181 -18.13 6.75 -14.56
N SER A 182 -17.49 6.99 -15.72
CA SER A 182 -17.72 6.15 -16.91
C SER A 182 -17.53 4.65 -16.64
N ARG A 183 -16.54 4.28 -15.81
CA ARG A 183 -16.28 2.88 -15.44
C ARG A 183 -17.34 2.26 -14.53
N SER A 184 -18.07 3.07 -13.75
CA SER A 184 -19.10 2.54 -12.84
C SER A 184 -20.29 1.93 -13.56
N HIS A 185 -20.44 2.23 -14.86
CA HIS A 185 -21.43 1.60 -15.74
C HIS A 185 -21.02 0.20 -16.22
N ASN A 186 -19.79 -0.25 -15.98
CA ASN A 186 -19.42 -1.63 -16.24
C ASN A 186 -20.07 -2.57 -15.21
N ASP A 187 -20.18 -3.84 -15.57
CA ASP A 187 -20.64 -4.88 -14.65
C ASP A 187 -19.48 -5.40 -13.82
N LEU A 188 -19.74 -5.67 -12.54
CA LEU A 188 -18.79 -6.31 -11.64
C LEU A 188 -18.41 -7.69 -12.18
N PHE A 189 -17.12 -7.88 -12.50
CA PHE A 189 -16.61 -9.15 -13.02
C PHE A 189 -15.27 -9.48 -12.38
N LEU A 190 -15.21 -10.63 -11.69
CA LEU A 190 -14.02 -11.08 -10.99
C LEU A 190 -13.03 -11.67 -12.00
N LYS A 191 -11.77 -11.28 -11.86
CA LYS A 191 -10.65 -11.83 -12.62
C LYS A 191 -9.59 -12.34 -11.66
N LEU A 192 -8.92 -13.41 -12.05
CA LEU A 192 -7.79 -13.91 -11.28
C LEU A 192 -6.69 -12.84 -11.23
N PRO A 193 -6.11 -12.53 -10.05
CA PRO A 193 -4.98 -11.62 -9.96
C PRO A 193 -3.81 -12.25 -10.72
N LYS A 194 -2.92 -11.44 -11.31
CA LYS A 194 -1.73 -11.94 -12.00
C LYS A 194 -0.69 -12.38 -10.98
N ARG A 195 -0.96 -13.53 -10.37
CA ARG A 195 -0.06 -14.21 -9.44
C ARG A 195 1.21 -14.62 -10.18
N PHE A 196 2.25 -14.86 -9.39
CA PHE A 196 3.51 -15.39 -9.85
C PHE A 196 3.90 -16.51 -8.90
N LYS A 197 4.75 -17.43 -9.37
CA LYS A 197 5.33 -18.45 -8.51
C LYS A 197 6.35 -17.77 -7.59
N ALA A 198 6.03 -17.66 -6.32
CA ALA A 198 6.91 -17.07 -5.32
C ALA A 198 7.92 -18.14 -4.85
N GLU A 199 9.21 -17.91 -5.07
CA GLU A 199 10.29 -18.78 -4.59
C GLU A 199 10.91 -18.17 -3.33
N GLY A 200 11.13 -19.01 -2.32
CA GLY A 200 11.75 -18.60 -1.07
C GLY A 200 10.80 -18.64 0.12
N LYS A 201 11.22 -18.05 1.23
CA LYS A 201 10.42 -17.98 2.47
C LYS A 201 9.79 -16.60 2.56
N HIS A 202 8.49 -16.55 2.29
CA HIS A 202 7.71 -15.31 2.40
C HIS A 202 6.82 -15.34 3.63
N ASP A 203 6.61 -14.16 4.21
CA ASP A 203 5.76 -13.95 5.36
C ASP A 203 4.87 -12.71 5.18
N VAL A 204 3.72 -12.72 5.83
CA VAL A 204 2.73 -11.64 5.79
C VAL A 204 2.28 -11.36 7.21
N ILE A 205 2.54 -10.15 7.70
CA ILE A 205 2.27 -9.76 9.07
C ILE A 205 1.25 -8.63 9.07
N ARG A 206 0.06 -8.91 9.60
CA ARG A 206 -0.92 -7.89 9.94
C ARG A 206 -0.68 -7.38 11.36
N GLY A 207 -0.13 -6.17 11.50
CA GLY A 207 0.17 -5.62 12.82
C GLY A 207 0.81 -4.25 12.80
N ASP A 208 1.05 -3.72 14.00
CA ASP A 208 1.83 -2.49 14.16
C ASP A 208 3.30 -2.73 13.77
N ILE A 209 3.88 -1.79 13.04
CA ILE A 209 5.26 -1.91 12.54
C ILE A 209 6.28 -2.05 13.67
N PHE A 210 6.06 -1.45 14.84
CA PHE A 210 6.96 -1.58 15.99
C PHE A 210 6.93 -3.01 16.57
N ASP A 211 5.79 -3.70 16.49
CA ASP A 211 5.71 -5.12 16.84
C ASP A 211 6.42 -5.99 15.82
N THR A 212 6.28 -5.70 14.52
CA THR A 212 6.96 -6.42 13.44
C THR A 212 8.49 -6.33 13.58
N ILE A 213 9.04 -5.12 13.70
CA ILE A 213 10.50 -4.92 13.75
C ILE A 213 11.13 -5.38 15.06
N SER A 214 10.39 -5.43 16.16
CA SER A 214 10.93 -5.85 17.46
C SER A 214 11.17 -7.36 17.53
N LYS A 215 10.36 -8.14 16.81
CA LYS A 215 10.37 -9.61 16.78
C LYS A 215 11.24 -10.21 15.69
N ASN A 216 11.71 -9.40 14.73
CA ASN A 216 12.37 -9.89 13.51
C ASN A 216 13.67 -9.13 13.20
N GLU A 217 14.51 -9.72 12.35
CA GLU A 217 15.75 -9.14 11.83
C GLU A 217 15.79 -9.30 10.31
N PHE A 218 16.30 -8.28 9.62
CA PHE A 218 16.28 -8.22 8.15
C PHE A 218 17.63 -7.76 7.60
N ASP A 219 17.97 -8.14 6.37
CA ASP A 219 19.15 -7.56 5.70
C ASP A 219 18.83 -6.16 5.16
N PHE A 220 17.60 -5.99 4.68
CA PHE A 220 17.08 -4.76 4.09
C PHE A 220 15.64 -4.49 4.58
N ALA A 221 15.35 -3.23 4.92
CA ALA A 221 13.99 -2.79 5.24
C ALA A 221 13.60 -1.58 4.41
N TYR A 222 12.46 -1.68 3.72
CA TYR A 222 11.82 -0.57 3.04
C TYR A 222 10.71 0.01 3.91
N PHE A 223 10.72 1.34 4.08
CA PHE A 223 9.71 2.05 4.84
C PHE A 223 9.08 3.17 4.02
N ASP A 224 7.75 3.15 3.92
CA ASP A 224 6.92 4.24 3.40
C ASP A 224 5.71 4.49 4.33
N PRO A 225 5.94 5.02 5.56
CA PRO A 225 4.87 5.37 6.46
C PRO A 225 3.84 6.32 5.83
N PRO A 226 2.57 6.30 6.28
CA PRO A 226 1.57 7.28 5.86
C PRO A 226 1.92 8.65 6.47
N TYR A 227 2.67 9.47 5.74
CA TYR A 227 2.99 10.83 6.16
C TYR A 227 1.74 11.70 6.02
N GLY A 228 1.17 12.13 7.15
CA GLY A 228 0.06 13.08 7.13
C GLY A 228 0.45 14.37 6.38
N SER A 229 -0.51 15.00 5.69
CA SER A 229 -0.25 16.24 4.92
C SER A 229 0.24 17.38 5.82
N ASN A 230 1.19 18.18 5.31
CA ASN A 230 1.75 19.37 5.97
C ASN A 230 1.03 20.69 5.61
N ASN A 231 -0.26 20.64 5.26
CA ASN A 231 -0.96 21.86 4.82
C ASN A 231 -1.27 22.78 6.02
N GLU A 232 -0.35 23.68 6.38
CA GLU A 232 -0.49 24.62 7.52
C GLU A 232 -1.73 25.52 7.43
N LYS A 233 -2.24 25.77 6.21
CA LYS A 233 -3.40 26.64 5.96
C LYS A 233 -4.75 25.94 6.07
N MET A 234 -4.77 24.62 6.25
CA MET A 234 -5.99 23.87 6.54
C MET A 234 -5.80 23.19 7.89
N PRO A 235 -6.68 23.39 8.90
CA PRO A 235 -6.72 22.47 10.02
C PRO A 235 -6.83 21.07 9.41
N PRO A 236 -5.93 20.13 9.74
CA PRO A 236 -5.74 18.91 8.97
C PRO A 236 -7.10 18.29 8.71
N SER A 237 -7.46 18.19 7.43
CA SER A 237 -8.70 17.57 7.01
C SER A 237 -8.73 16.21 7.69
N ARG A 238 -9.62 16.05 8.68
CA ARG A 238 -9.43 15.12 9.80
C ARG A 238 -9.39 13.63 9.40
N VAL A 239 -9.58 13.32 8.12
CA VAL A 239 -9.58 11.97 7.57
C VAL A 239 -8.18 11.35 7.60
N ARG A 240 -8.03 10.29 8.40
CA ARG A 240 -6.81 9.50 8.54
C ARG A 240 -6.68 8.43 7.46
N TYR A 241 -5.48 7.90 7.28
CA TYR A 241 -5.18 6.88 6.28
C TYR A 241 -6.12 5.68 6.33
N ALA A 242 -6.38 5.18 7.55
CA ALA A 242 -7.28 4.06 7.80
C ALA A 242 -8.70 4.31 7.27
N SER A 243 -9.16 5.56 7.23
CA SER A 243 -10.48 5.91 6.70
C SER A 243 -10.54 5.81 5.17
N TYR A 244 -9.45 5.97 4.42
CA TYR A 244 -9.49 5.98 2.95
C TYR A 244 -9.95 4.66 2.34
N TYR A 245 -9.67 3.55 3.03
CA TYR A 245 -9.84 2.19 2.51
C TYR A 245 -10.79 1.34 3.36
N HIS A 246 -11.63 1.99 4.18
CA HIS A 246 -12.53 1.34 5.14
C HIS A 246 -13.47 0.29 4.51
N ILE A 247 -13.93 0.53 3.27
CA ILE A 247 -14.80 -0.41 2.54
C ILE A 247 -14.13 -1.76 2.32
N TRP A 248 -12.82 -1.79 2.08
CA TRP A 248 -12.08 -3.05 1.91
C TRP A 248 -12.07 -3.86 3.19
N THR A 249 -11.92 -3.21 4.35
CA THR A 249 -12.06 -3.88 5.65
C THR A 249 -13.45 -4.49 5.81
N THR A 250 -14.51 -3.76 5.47
CA THR A 250 -15.89 -4.27 5.52
C THR A 250 -16.08 -5.47 4.61
N ILE A 251 -15.58 -5.42 3.38
CA ILE A 251 -15.71 -6.54 2.43
C ILE A 251 -14.93 -7.76 2.91
N ILE A 252 -13.71 -7.60 3.40
CA ILE A 252 -12.88 -8.72 3.85
C ILE A 252 -13.51 -9.40 5.06
N ASN A 253 -13.85 -8.62 6.09
CA ASN A 253 -14.45 -9.13 7.31
C ASN A 253 -15.90 -9.58 7.12
N ASN A 254 -16.61 -9.04 6.12
CA ASN A 254 -18.07 -9.17 5.92
C ASN A 254 -18.87 -8.90 7.20
N ASP A 255 -18.41 -7.93 8.00
CA ASP A 255 -18.83 -7.69 9.38
C ASP A 255 -20.00 -6.71 9.53
N LYS A 256 -20.48 -6.14 8.42
CA LYS A 256 -21.68 -5.27 8.36
C LYS A 256 -21.68 -4.22 9.50
N PRO A 257 -20.63 -3.39 9.59
CA PRO A 257 -20.34 -2.56 10.74
C PRO A 257 -21.34 -1.41 10.88
N GLU A 258 -21.38 -0.79 12.05
CA GLU A 258 -22.05 0.50 12.20
C GLU A 258 -21.36 1.57 11.33
N LEU A 259 -22.18 2.39 10.65
CA LEU A 259 -21.73 3.39 9.69
C LEU A 259 -22.07 4.81 10.15
N PHE A 260 -21.26 5.79 9.72
CA PHE A 260 -21.50 7.20 10.03
C PHE A 260 -21.19 8.14 8.86
N GLY A 261 -21.82 9.32 8.93
CA GLY A 261 -21.62 10.41 8.00
C GLY A 261 -22.23 10.17 6.61
N LYS A 262 -22.23 11.21 5.77
CA LYS A 262 -22.89 11.19 4.45
C LYS A 262 -22.32 10.16 3.46
N VAL A 263 -21.13 9.63 3.72
CA VAL A 263 -20.42 8.69 2.86
C VAL A 263 -20.36 7.28 3.44
N ASN A 264 -21.08 7.02 4.55
CA ASN A 264 -21.20 5.70 5.15
C ASN A 264 -19.85 5.07 5.54
N ARG A 265 -19.00 5.82 6.25
CA ARG A 265 -17.73 5.30 6.79
C ARG A 265 -17.98 4.41 8.00
N ARG A 266 -17.13 3.39 8.22
CA ARG A 266 -17.19 2.57 9.44
C ARG A 266 -16.88 3.40 10.69
N VAL A 267 -17.66 3.25 11.77
CA VAL A 267 -17.50 4.02 13.02
C VAL A 267 -16.11 3.87 13.65
N ASP A 268 -15.48 2.70 13.53
CA ASP A 268 -14.11 2.39 14.00
C ASP A 268 -13.01 3.15 13.23
N THR A 269 -13.33 3.72 12.06
CA THR A 269 -12.41 4.56 11.28
C THR A 269 -12.54 6.05 11.57
N ARG A 270 -13.22 6.42 12.66
CA ARG A 270 -13.24 7.80 13.15
C ARG A 270 -11.84 8.26 13.52
N ASP A 271 -11.58 9.55 13.30
CA ASP A 271 -10.26 10.16 13.36
C ASP A 271 -9.58 10.06 14.74
N LEU A 272 -10.36 9.88 15.82
CA LEU A 272 -9.88 9.70 17.19
C LEU A 272 -9.54 8.24 17.55
N VAL A 273 -9.96 7.28 16.72
CA VAL A 273 -9.88 5.84 17.02
C VAL A 273 -8.76 5.16 16.22
N SER A 274 -8.54 5.57 14.97
CA SER A 274 -7.63 4.90 14.04
C SER A 274 -6.61 5.86 13.44
N ALA A 275 -5.82 6.51 14.29
CA ALA A 275 -4.75 7.42 13.87
C ALA A 275 -3.39 6.70 13.89
N SER A 276 -2.69 6.70 12.76
CA SER A 276 -1.28 6.32 12.74
C SER A 276 -0.44 7.38 13.42
N ILE A 277 0.53 6.97 14.24
CA ILE A 277 1.48 7.89 14.89
C ILE A 277 2.30 8.69 13.86
N PHE A 278 2.51 8.13 12.67
CA PHE A 278 3.21 8.78 11.55
C PHE A 278 2.37 9.87 10.87
N GLU A 279 1.06 9.91 11.14
CA GLU A 279 0.15 10.97 10.68
C GLU A 279 -0.05 12.08 11.71
N GLU A 280 0.57 11.99 12.90
CA GLU A 280 0.37 12.96 13.99
C GLU A 280 0.96 14.33 13.66
N PHE A 281 0.14 15.38 13.81
CA PHE A 281 0.49 16.77 13.46
C PHE A 281 0.88 17.58 14.69
N ARG A 282 0.54 17.08 15.87
CA ARG A 282 0.91 17.72 17.12
C ARG A 282 2.42 17.62 17.34
N LYS A 283 2.94 18.68 17.93
CA LYS A 283 4.28 18.73 18.48
C LYS A 283 4.23 18.26 19.93
N ASN A 284 5.33 17.67 20.40
CA ASN A 284 5.52 17.38 21.81
C ASN A 284 5.83 18.68 22.59
N GLU A 285 5.98 18.56 23.91
CA GLU A 285 6.31 19.69 24.80
C GLU A 285 7.63 20.40 24.44
N LYS A 286 8.53 19.72 23.71
CA LYS A 286 9.81 20.25 23.25
C LYS A 286 9.74 20.93 21.87
N GLY A 287 8.54 20.99 21.28
CA GLY A 287 8.32 21.62 19.97
C GLY A 287 8.64 20.72 18.75
N SER A 288 8.99 19.45 18.95
CA SER A 288 9.27 18.49 17.86
C SER A 288 8.00 17.75 17.44
N PHE A 289 7.82 17.50 16.14
CA PHE A 289 6.67 16.75 15.64
C PHE A 289 6.68 15.30 16.15
N ILE A 290 5.55 14.83 16.69
CA ILE A 290 5.42 13.46 17.21
C ILE A 290 5.70 12.40 16.12
N ALA A 291 5.28 12.67 14.87
CA ALA A 291 5.57 11.79 13.74
C ALA A 291 7.08 11.64 13.47
N MET A 292 7.89 12.66 13.77
CA MET A 292 9.35 12.59 13.60
C MET A 292 10.01 11.76 14.69
N GLU A 293 9.52 11.85 15.93
CA GLU A 293 9.96 10.96 16.99
C GLU A 293 9.60 9.50 16.69
N ALA A 294 8.44 9.26 16.08
CA ALA A 294 8.05 7.93 15.63
C ALA A 294 8.96 7.40 14.52
N LEU A 295 9.31 8.23 13.53
CA LEU A 295 10.24 7.87 12.46
C LEU A 295 11.66 7.59 13.01
N ARG A 296 12.15 8.44 13.92
CA ARG A 296 13.43 8.23 14.63
C ARG A 296 13.42 6.90 15.38
N LYS A 297 12.35 6.63 16.14
CA LYS A 297 12.16 5.37 16.85
C LYS A 297 12.15 4.17 15.89
N LEU A 298 11.45 4.28 14.76
CA LEU A 298 11.35 3.23 13.73
C LEU A 298 12.74 2.86 13.19
N ILE A 299 13.51 3.85 12.73
CA ILE A 299 14.86 3.64 12.20
C ILE A 299 15.77 3.04 13.28
N ARG A 300 15.75 3.60 14.49
CA ARG A 300 16.59 3.13 15.60
C ARG A 300 16.28 1.69 16.00
N GLN A 301 15.01 1.32 16.15
CA GLN A 301 14.60 0.00 16.62
C GLN A 301 14.66 -1.10 15.57
N THR A 302 14.65 -0.74 14.27
CA THR A 302 14.74 -1.72 13.19
C THR A 302 16.09 -2.42 13.22
N LYS A 303 16.09 -3.75 13.39
CA LYS A 303 17.27 -4.59 13.26
C LYS A 303 17.48 -4.91 11.78
N SER A 304 18.13 -4.00 11.06
CA SER A 304 18.54 -4.26 9.68
C SER A 304 19.88 -3.64 9.31
N ARG A 305 20.57 -4.25 8.34
CA ARG A 305 21.83 -3.71 7.82
C ARG A 305 21.59 -2.47 6.96
N TYR A 306 20.56 -2.50 6.13
CA TYR A 306 20.18 -1.39 5.26
C TYR A 306 18.72 -1.00 5.48
N ILE A 307 18.47 0.31 5.41
CA ILE A 307 17.12 0.87 5.41
C ILE A 307 16.97 1.76 4.18
N LEU A 308 15.87 1.59 3.45
CA LEU A 308 15.43 2.49 2.41
C LEU A 308 14.15 3.20 2.87
N LEU A 309 14.25 4.50 3.11
CA LEU A 309 13.13 5.33 3.51
C LEU A 309 12.57 6.10 2.31
N SER A 310 11.30 5.93 2.03
CA SER A 310 10.53 6.76 1.11
C SER A 310 9.91 7.94 1.85
N TYR A 311 10.02 9.14 1.29
CA TYR A 311 9.50 10.35 1.90
C TYR A 311 9.00 11.35 0.85
N SER A 312 7.81 11.91 1.03
CA SER A 312 7.25 12.91 0.10
C SER A 312 7.57 14.34 0.55
N SER A 313 7.83 15.24 -0.40
CA SER A 313 8.05 16.68 -0.14
C SER A 313 6.87 17.40 0.51
N GLY A 314 5.67 16.80 0.50
CA GLY A 314 4.49 17.28 1.21
C GLY A 314 4.38 16.81 2.67
N GLY A 315 5.34 16.02 3.16
CA GLY A 315 5.42 15.58 4.55
C GLY A 315 5.87 16.70 5.50
N ARG A 316 5.83 16.43 6.81
CA ARG A 316 6.07 17.42 7.87
C ARG A 316 7.53 17.67 8.25
N ALA A 317 8.37 16.65 8.09
CA ALA A 317 9.81 16.75 8.31
C ALA A 317 10.46 17.74 7.36
N THR A 318 11.32 18.57 7.90
CA THR A 318 12.32 19.28 7.11
C THR A 318 13.40 18.31 6.61
N LYS A 319 14.10 18.70 5.55
CA LYS A 319 15.25 17.93 5.04
C LYS A 319 16.34 17.75 6.11
N GLN A 320 16.55 18.77 6.95
CA GLN A 320 17.55 18.72 8.01
C GLN A 320 17.17 17.68 9.07
N GLU A 321 15.93 17.68 9.55
CA GLU A 321 15.48 16.71 10.55
C GLU A 321 15.60 15.26 10.06
N LEU A 322 15.29 14.99 8.78
CA LEU A 322 15.47 13.65 8.21
C LEU A 322 16.94 13.24 8.16
N ASN A 323 17.84 14.15 7.77
CA ASN A 323 19.27 13.88 7.76
C ASN A 323 19.76 13.60 9.18
N ASP A 324 19.37 14.42 10.16
CA ASP A 324 19.76 14.24 11.57
C ASP A 324 19.33 12.86 12.08
N ILE A 325 18.07 12.47 11.84
CA ILE A 325 17.55 11.15 12.22
C ILE A 325 18.35 10.00 11.58
N ILE A 326 18.74 10.15 10.30
CA ILE A 326 19.53 9.13 9.60
C ILE A 326 20.94 9.05 10.19
N PHE A 327 21.60 10.18 10.43
CA PHE A 327 22.96 10.25 10.98
C PHE A 327 23.05 9.79 12.44
N GLU A 328 21.97 9.90 13.22
CA GLU A 328 21.88 9.36 14.57
C GLU A 328 21.97 7.82 14.62
N SER A 329 21.62 7.13 13.53
CA SER A 329 21.47 5.66 13.49
C SER A 329 22.32 4.97 12.41
N GLY A 330 23.15 5.72 11.68
CA GLY A 330 24.00 5.17 10.64
C GLY A 330 24.51 6.19 9.62
N LYS A 331 24.91 5.66 8.47
CA LYS A 331 25.45 6.44 7.36
C LYS A 331 24.49 6.47 6.18
N LEU A 332 24.16 7.67 5.70
CA LEU A 332 23.48 7.84 4.41
C LEU A 332 24.40 7.38 3.27
N LEU A 333 23.92 6.45 2.44
CA LEU A 333 24.64 5.95 1.28
C LEU A 333 24.21 6.66 0.00
N LYS A 334 22.91 6.80 -0.22
CA LYS A 334 22.32 7.45 -1.41
C LYS A 334 21.04 8.19 -1.04
N ALA A 335 20.82 9.33 -1.68
CA ALA A 335 19.55 10.03 -1.69
C ALA A 335 19.12 10.24 -3.15
N VAL A 336 17.92 9.79 -3.50
CA VAL A 336 17.37 9.93 -4.85
C VAL A 336 16.14 10.81 -4.79
N GLU A 337 16.10 11.83 -5.65
CA GLU A 337 14.95 12.71 -5.83
C GLU A 337 14.21 12.34 -7.11
N ILE A 338 12.90 12.11 -7.01
CA ILE A 338 12.06 11.64 -8.11
C ILE A 338 11.00 12.71 -8.42
N ASN A 339 11.02 13.20 -9.66
CA ASN A 339 10.09 14.21 -10.16
C ASN A 339 8.83 13.57 -10.75
N TYR A 340 7.65 13.92 -10.22
CA TYR A 340 6.38 13.38 -10.70
C TYR A 340 5.89 13.97 -12.03
N LYS A 341 6.48 15.08 -12.50
CA LYS A 341 6.18 15.67 -13.81
C LYS A 341 7.26 15.25 -14.82
N VAL A 342 6.85 14.37 -15.74
CA VAL A 342 7.53 13.92 -16.97
C VAL A 342 8.45 12.70 -16.80
N ASN A 343 8.18 11.66 -17.61
CA ASN A 343 9.08 10.56 -17.90
C ASN A 343 10.42 11.11 -18.42
N VAL A 344 11.44 11.24 -17.57
CA VAL A 344 12.84 11.31 -17.99
C VAL A 344 13.69 10.70 -16.88
N MET A 345 14.58 9.78 -17.25
CA MET A 345 15.74 9.38 -16.45
C MET A 345 16.42 10.63 -15.86
N GLY A 346 16.43 10.78 -14.53
CA GLY A 346 16.88 12.01 -13.89
C GLY A 346 17.89 11.76 -12.77
N GLY A 347 19.17 11.92 -13.10
CA GLY A 347 20.25 12.43 -12.24
C GLY A 347 20.50 11.76 -10.89
N MET A 348 21.41 10.78 -10.88
CA MET A 348 22.10 10.37 -9.65
C MET A 348 23.03 11.53 -9.23
N ARG A 349 22.63 12.33 -8.24
CA ARG A 349 23.44 13.45 -7.74
C ARG A 349 24.32 12.99 -6.58
N TRP A 350 25.63 13.17 -6.75
CA TRP A 350 26.63 12.93 -5.71
C TRP A 350 26.95 14.27 -5.04
N THR A 351 26.59 14.40 -3.76
CA THR A 351 27.04 15.39 -2.76
C THR A 351 26.90 16.91 -3.03
N ASN A 352 26.33 17.59 -2.04
CA ASN A 352 26.56 18.98 -1.58
C ASN A 352 26.19 20.21 -2.43
N GLU A 353 25.15 20.18 -3.25
CA GLU A 353 24.47 21.43 -3.67
C GLU A 353 22.94 21.26 -3.65
N TRP A 354 22.32 21.74 -2.56
CA TRP A 354 20.88 21.70 -2.32
C TRP A 354 20.34 23.14 -2.27
N ILE A 355 19.92 23.70 -3.41
CA ILE A 355 19.29 25.03 -3.44
C ILE A 355 17.94 24.97 -4.18
N ASN A 356 16.93 25.50 -3.48
CA ASN A 356 15.60 25.98 -3.89
C ASN A 356 15.03 25.49 -5.22
N SER A 357 13.89 24.79 -5.17
CA SER A 357 12.91 24.92 -6.24
C SER A 357 11.49 24.81 -5.70
N ASP A 358 10.71 25.85 -6.03
CA ASP A 358 9.29 26.02 -5.79
C ASP A 358 8.43 25.03 -6.60
N ASN A 359 7.31 24.62 -6.01
CA ASN A 359 6.10 24.12 -6.67
C ASN A 359 6.19 22.83 -7.54
N LYS A 360 6.86 21.78 -7.06
CA LYS A 360 6.63 20.40 -7.51
C LYS A 360 6.52 19.43 -6.32
N HIS A 361 5.64 18.44 -6.44
CA HIS A 361 5.62 17.31 -5.49
C HIS A 361 6.77 16.38 -5.85
N HIS A 362 7.76 16.27 -4.96
CA HIS A 362 8.91 15.38 -5.10
C HIS A 362 8.72 14.18 -4.16
N GLU A 363 9.17 13.01 -4.57
CA GLU A 363 9.45 11.92 -3.63
C GLU A 363 10.95 11.72 -3.52
N TYR A 364 11.39 11.42 -2.30
CA TYR A 364 12.76 11.17 -1.94
C TYR A 364 12.90 9.73 -1.47
N LEU A 365 13.97 9.07 -1.90
CA LEU A 365 14.40 7.78 -1.39
C LEU A 365 15.74 7.96 -0.68
N PHE A 366 15.80 7.65 0.60
CA PHE A 366 17.02 7.71 1.41
C PHE A 366 17.48 6.27 1.73
N LEU A 367 18.56 5.85 1.07
CA LEU A 367 19.22 4.59 1.38
C LEU A 367 20.30 4.83 2.42
N MET A 368 20.17 4.20 3.58
CA MET A 368 21.15 4.25 4.65
C MET A 368 21.66 2.85 5.03
N LYS A 369 22.89 2.82 5.55
CA LYS A 369 23.46 1.66 6.23
C LYS A 369 23.46 1.94 7.72
N LYS A 370 22.87 1.06 8.51
CA LYS A 370 22.87 1.21 9.97
C LYS A 370 24.26 0.94 10.55
N ASP A 371 24.58 1.68 11.61
CA ASP A 371 25.66 1.28 12.50
C ASP A 371 25.24 0.01 13.25
N LYS A 372 26.19 -0.89 13.50
CA LYS A 372 25.93 -2.22 14.04
C LYS A 372 25.14 -2.19 15.34
#